data_AF-A0A954DVG2-F1
#
_entry.id   AF-A0A954DVG2-F1
#
_cell.length_a   1.000
_cell.length_b   1.000
_cell.length_c   1.000
_cell.angle_alpha   90.00
_cell.angle_beta   90.00
_cell.angle_gamma   90.00
#
_symmetry.space_group_name_H-M   'P 1'
#
loop_
_entity.id
_entity.type
_entity.pdbx_description
1 polymer ?
#
loop_
_entity_poly.entity_id
_entity_poly.type
_entity_poly.pdbx_seq_one_letter_code
_entity_poly.pdbx_strand_id
1 'polypeptide(L)'
;MRRALLTARLGLLLPLALAACVSESVERPVGMDLAQPTVSRAVEAWEVVDHGRVIGTVVVFEVESRGGERFFQVRNAHQQDVGMVDAEGRWWRFEPHVARPVWLGSGTIQDGVCEILGVPTETPFFDVPIETLAHEARDAAAAASQK
;
A
#
# COMPACT_ATOMS: atom_id res chain seq x y z
N MET A 1 -48.41 47.10 -24.92
CA MET A 1 -48.72 45.69 -24.63
C MET A 1 -47.44 45.01 -24.15
N ARG A 2 -47.34 44.83 -22.84
CA ARG A 2 -46.22 44.21 -22.09
C ARG A 2 -46.76 42.88 -21.56
N ARG A 3 -46.01 41.78 -21.71
CA ARG A 3 -46.09 40.47 -20.99
C ARG A 3 -45.80 39.32 -21.96
N ALA A 4 -44.53 38.99 -22.20
CA ALA A 4 -44.15 37.70 -22.84
C ALA A 4 -42.63 37.44 -22.78
N LEU A 5 -41.94 37.60 -21.63
CA LEU A 5 -40.48 37.34 -21.57
C LEU A 5 -39.99 36.71 -20.26
N LEU A 6 -40.89 36.14 -19.45
CA LEU A 6 -40.56 35.71 -18.08
C LEU A 6 -41.06 34.29 -17.76
N THR A 7 -40.94 33.34 -18.69
CA THR A 7 -41.29 31.93 -18.44
C THR A 7 -40.37 30.91 -19.12
N ALA A 8 -39.29 31.34 -19.78
CA ALA A 8 -38.41 30.43 -20.54
C ALA A 8 -37.00 30.24 -19.95
N ARG A 9 -36.75 30.67 -18.70
CA ARG A 9 -35.46 30.44 -18.01
C ARG A 9 -35.50 29.41 -16.87
N LEU A 10 -36.68 28.92 -16.49
CA LEU A 10 -36.84 27.95 -15.40
C LEU A 10 -36.89 26.48 -15.88
N GLY A 11 -36.77 26.24 -17.20
CA GLY A 11 -36.86 24.88 -17.78
C GLY A 11 -35.51 24.19 -18.02
N LEU A 12 -34.38 24.90 -17.89
CA LEU A 12 -33.06 24.40 -18.32
C LEU A 12 -32.17 23.89 -17.18
N LEU A 13 -32.67 23.81 -15.94
CA LEU A 13 -31.90 23.30 -14.79
C LEU A 13 -32.30 21.88 -14.37
N LEU A 14 -33.43 21.36 -14.87
CA LEU A 14 -33.93 20.03 -14.50
C LEU A 14 -33.12 18.84 -15.07
N PRO A 15 -32.50 18.89 -16.28
CA PRO A 15 -31.80 17.72 -16.79
C PRO A 15 -30.41 17.49 -16.16
N LEU A 16 -29.85 18.46 -15.43
CA LEU A 16 -28.55 18.30 -14.73
C LEU A 16 -28.65 17.48 -13.44
N ALA A 17 -29.83 17.42 -12.82
CA ALA A 17 -30.01 16.65 -11.57
C ALA A 17 -30.08 15.13 -11.79
N LEU A 18 -30.42 14.68 -13.01
CA LEU A 18 -30.56 13.26 -13.34
C LEU A 18 -29.24 12.60 -13.77
N ALA A 19 -28.17 13.37 -14.01
CA ALA A 19 -26.87 12.85 -14.42
C ALA A 19 -25.95 12.49 -13.23
N ALA A 20 -26.39 12.70 -11.98
CA ALA A 20 -25.60 12.46 -10.77
C ALA A 20 -25.82 11.07 -10.14
N CYS A 21 -26.40 10.11 -10.87
CA CYS A 21 -26.51 8.74 -10.40
C CYS A 21 -25.12 8.08 -10.36
N VAL A 22 -24.48 8.15 -9.19
CA VAL A 22 -23.30 7.34 -8.88
C VAL A 22 -23.81 5.93 -8.55
N SER A 23 -23.46 4.95 -9.37
CA SER A 23 -23.69 3.54 -9.07
C SER A 23 -22.55 3.02 -8.20
N GLU A 24 -22.86 2.62 -6.97
CA GLU A 24 -21.94 1.88 -6.11
C GLU A 24 -22.20 0.38 -6.29
N SER A 25 -21.17 -0.37 -6.67
CA SER A 25 -21.21 -1.83 -6.68
C SER A 25 -20.47 -2.34 -5.45
N VAL A 26 -21.17 -3.09 -4.59
CA VAL A 26 -20.57 -3.75 -3.43
C VAL A 26 -20.44 -5.23 -3.76
N GLU A 27 -19.25 -5.65 -4.14
CA GLU A 27 -18.94 -7.07 -4.26
C GLU A 27 -18.55 -7.64 -2.90
N ARG A 28 -19.29 -8.66 -2.45
CA ARG A 28 -18.91 -9.48 -1.30
C ARG A 28 -18.50 -10.86 -1.80
N PRO A 29 -17.22 -11.26 -1.68
CA PRO A 29 -16.81 -12.61 -2.00
C PRO A 29 -17.62 -13.64 -1.21
N VAL A 30 -18.02 -14.73 -1.86
CA VAL A 30 -18.72 -15.84 -1.19
C VAL A 30 -17.81 -16.43 -0.11
N GLY A 31 -18.33 -16.62 1.10
CA GLY A 31 -17.58 -17.24 2.21
C GLY A 31 -16.72 -16.28 3.02
N MET A 32 -16.94 -14.96 2.94
CA MET A 32 -16.29 -13.97 3.82
C MET A 32 -16.47 -14.29 5.33
N ASP A 33 -17.61 -14.86 5.72
CA ASP A 33 -17.86 -15.29 7.11
C ASP A 33 -16.95 -16.46 7.56
N LEU A 34 -16.34 -17.15 6.59
CA LEU A 34 -15.38 -18.24 6.79
C LEU A 34 -13.93 -17.78 6.59
N ALA A 35 -13.70 -16.52 6.19
CA ALA A 35 -12.35 -16.01 5.97
C ALA A 35 -11.61 -15.98 7.32
N GLN A 36 -10.60 -16.83 7.45
CA GLN A 36 -9.70 -16.79 8.60
C GLN A 36 -8.53 -15.86 8.26
N PRO A 37 -8.36 -14.73 8.96
CA PRO A 37 -7.24 -13.84 8.72
C PRO A 37 -5.94 -14.61 8.97
N THR A 38 -5.02 -14.53 8.02
CA THR A 38 -3.66 -15.01 8.23
C THR A 38 -2.94 -13.98 9.08
N VAL A 39 -2.49 -14.38 10.26
CA VAL A 39 -1.74 -13.49 11.17
C VAL A 39 -0.26 -13.63 10.87
N SER A 40 0.38 -12.49 10.63
CA SER A 40 1.82 -12.38 10.49
C SER A 40 2.38 -11.44 11.56
N ARG A 41 3.54 -11.79 12.10
CA ARG A 41 4.25 -11.00 13.10
C ARG A 41 5.51 -10.42 12.50
N ALA A 42 5.76 -9.13 12.70
CA ALA A 42 7.02 -8.52 12.33
C ALA A 42 8.12 -9.08 13.26
N VAL A 43 9.25 -9.52 12.70
CA VAL A 43 10.33 -10.19 13.45
C VAL A 43 11.70 -9.54 13.30
N GLU A 44 11.97 -8.92 12.15
CA GLU A 44 13.24 -8.25 11.85
C GLU A 44 12.96 -6.99 11.00
N ALA A 45 13.90 -6.06 10.98
CA ALA A 45 13.83 -4.91 10.08
C ALA A 45 15.23 -4.42 9.67
N TRP A 46 15.31 -3.90 8.45
CA TRP A 46 16.53 -3.36 7.87
C TRP A 46 16.29 -1.98 7.27
N GLU A 47 17.23 -1.07 7.45
CA GLU A 47 17.34 0.14 6.64
C GLU A 47 18.22 -0.11 5.42
N VAL A 48 17.76 0.37 4.27
CA VAL A 48 18.53 0.38 3.02
C VAL A 48 19.12 1.77 2.84
N VAL A 49 20.44 1.87 2.89
CA VAL A 49 21.15 3.16 2.91
C VAL A 49 21.97 3.32 1.64
N ASP A 50 21.69 4.36 0.87
CA ASP A 50 22.44 4.73 -0.32
C ASP A 50 23.00 6.14 -0.17
N HIS A 51 24.28 6.33 -0.48
CA HIS A 51 24.99 7.62 -0.34
C HIS A 51 24.77 8.33 1.02
N GLY A 52 24.71 7.55 2.11
CA GLY A 52 24.52 8.07 3.47
C GLY A 52 23.08 8.53 3.79
N ARG A 53 22.10 8.14 2.96
CA ARG A 53 20.69 8.44 3.17
C ARG A 53 19.88 7.15 3.21
N VAL A 54 18.92 7.07 4.14
CA VAL A 54 17.93 5.98 4.16
C VAL A 54 17.01 6.16 2.95
N ILE A 55 17.03 5.19 2.04
CA ILE A 55 16.17 5.16 0.84
C ILE A 55 14.87 4.41 1.13
N GLY A 56 14.94 3.43 2.01
CA GLY A 56 13.80 2.63 2.40
C GLY A 56 14.08 1.77 3.62
N THR A 57 13.03 1.09 4.06
CA THR A 57 13.06 0.15 5.17
C THR A 57 12.44 -1.16 4.71
N VAL A 58 13.03 -2.28 5.09
CA VAL A 58 12.48 -3.62 4.91
C VAL A 58 11.98 -4.11 6.25
N VAL A 59 10.74 -4.61 6.30
CA VAL A 59 10.18 -5.25 7.48
C VAL A 59 9.95 -6.71 7.17
N VAL A 60 10.56 -7.59 7.97
CA VAL A 60 10.42 -9.04 7.84
C VAL A 60 9.24 -9.50 8.67
N PHE A 61 8.32 -10.20 8.03
CA PHE A 61 7.17 -10.79 8.67
C PHE A 61 7.27 -12.31 8.65
N GLU A 62 6.85 -12.93 9.74
CA GLU A 62 6.73 -14.38 9.89
C GLU A 62 5.24 -14.75 10.00
N VAL A 63 4.80 -15.72 9.20
CA VAL A 63 3.42 -16.20 9.15
C VAL A 63 3.25 -17.41 10.06
N GLU A 64 2.51 -17.24 11.16
CA GLU A 64 2.36 -18.27 12.20
C GLU A 64 1.67 -19.53 11.68
N SER A 65 0.65 -19.38 10.85
CA SER A 65 -0.15 -20.50 10.31
C SER A 65 0.56 -21.32 9.24
N ARG A 66 1.74 -20.89 8.77
CA ARG A 66 2.48 -21.51 7.67
C ARG A 66 3.86 -22.01 8.07
N GLY A 67 4.02 -22.39 9.33
CA GLY A 67 5.27 -22.96 9.82
C GLY A 67 6.45 -21.97 9.80
N GLY A 68 6.17 -20.68 10.00
CA GLY A 68 7.19 -19.65 10.03
C GLY A 68 7.64 -19.16 8.66
N GLU A 69 6.84 -19.35 7.61
CA GLU A 69 7.08 -18.75 6.29
C GLU A 69 7.29 -17.24 6.44
N ARG A 70 8.34 -16.71 5.80
CA ARG A 70 8.69 -15.30 5.87
C ARG A 70 8.34 -14.55 4.60
N PHE A 71 7.97 -13.28 4.74
CA PHE A 71 7.93 -12.35 3.62
C PHE A 71 8.51 -11.00 4.05
N PHE A 72 8.93 -10.22 3.07
CA PHE A 72 9.69 -9.00 3.23
C PHE A 72 8.88 -7.85 2.66
N GLN A 73 8.33 -7.01 3.53
CA GLN A 73 7.60 -5.82 3.13
C GLN A 73 8.60 -4.69 2.90
N VAL A 74 8.58 -4.07 1.72
CA VAL A 74 9.49 -2.99 1.36
C VAL A 74 8.76 -1.65 1.47
N ARG A 75 9.39 -0.70 2.15
CA ARG A 75 8.90 0.66 2.36
C ARG A 75 9.86 1.68 1.80
N ASN A 76 9.32 2.76 1.25
CA ASN A 76 10.14 3.92 0.88
C ASN A 76 10.55 4.75 2.11
N ALA A 77 11.38 5.78 1.89
CA ALA A 77 11.81 6.71 2.93
C ALA A 77 10.67 7.47 3.66
N HIS A 78 9.43 7.41 3.13
CA HIS A 78 8.24 7.97 3.76
C HIS A 78 7.41 6.92 4.51
N GLN A 79 7.97 5.73 4.75
CA GLN A 79 7.31 4.60 5.42
C GLN A 79 6.05 4.09 4.69
N GLN A 80 5.94 4.34 3.39
CA GLN A 80 4.85 3.79 2.57
C GLN A 80 5.26 2.43 2.02
N ASP A 81 4.36 1.46 2.11
CA ASP A 81 4.54 0.14 1.49
C ASP A 81 4.58 0.28 -0.04
N VAL A 82 5.71 -0.05 -0.66
CA VAL A 82 5.96 0.11 -2.10
C VAL A 82 6.14 -1.22 -2.85
N GLY A 83 6.29 -2.32 -2.12
CA GLY A 83 6.41 -3.64 -2.71
C GLY A 83 6.66 -4.71 -1.65
N MET A 84 6.81 -5.95 -2.10
CA MET A 84 7.15 -7.07 -1.23
C MET A 84 7.99 -8.11 -1.95
N VAL A 85 8.75 -8.87 -1.17
CA VAL A 85 9.45 -10.09 -1.60
C VAL A 85 8.94 -11.25 -0.75
N ASP A 86 8.67 -12.42 -1.32
CA ASP A 86 8.26 -13.60 -0.56
C ASP A 86 9.44 -14.53 -0.19
N ALA A 87 9.15 -15.63 0.50
CA ALA A 87 10.13 -16.65 0.89
C ALA A 87 10.80 -17.34 -0.32
N GLU A 88 10.14 -17.36 -1.48
CA GLU A 88 10.67 -17.94 -2.72
C GLU A 88 11.53 -16.93 -3.50
N GLY A 89 11.68 -15.71 -3.00
CA GLY A 89 12.44 -14.65 -3.64
C GLY A 89 11.72 -14.06 -4.85
N ARG A 90 10.39 -14.16 -4.94
CA ARG A 90 9.57 -13.45 -5.94
C ARG A 90 9.22 -12.08 -5.40
N TRP A 91 9.28 -11.05 -6.25
CA TRP A 91 8.97 -9.68 -5.82
C TRP A 91 7.97 -8.95 -6.71
N TRP A 92 7.19 -8.10 -6.04
CA TRP A 92 6.14 -7.29 -6.64
C TRP A 92 6.24 -5.84 -6.19
N ARG A 93 5.86 -4.93 -7.08
CA ARG A 93 5.73 -3.51 -6.80
C ARG A 93 4.28 -3.11 -6.66
N PHE A 94 4.00 -2.26 -5.67
CA PHE A 94 2.71 -1.63 -5.48
C PHE A 94 2.73 -0.28 -6.20
N GLU A 95 1.99 -0.17 -7.30
CA GLU A 95 1.86 1.07 -8.04
C GLU A 95 0.63 1.87 -7.55
N PRO A 96 0.75 3.20 -7.39
CA PRO A 96 -0.38 4.04 -7.02
C PRO A 96 -1.55 3.85 -8.00
N HIS A 97 -2.76 3.68 -7.45
CA HIS A 97 -4.00 3.52 -8.20
C HIS A 97 -4.11 2.24 -9.04
N VAL A 98 -3.15 1.33 -8.94
CA VAL A 98 -3.22 0.02 -9.60
C VAL A 98 -3.77 -1.00 -8.61
N ALA A 99 -4.86 -1.66 -8.99
CA ALA A 99 -5.59 -2.58 -8.11
C ALA A 99 -4.79 -3.87 -7.79
N ARG A 100 -3.79 -4.21 -8.60
CA ARG A 100 -2.99 -5.43 -8.43
C ARG A 100 -1.49 -5.08 -8.43
N PRO A 101 -0.68 -5.72 -7.57
CA PRO A 101 0.77 -5.59 -7.62
C PRO A 101 1.34 -6.00 -8.99
N VAL A 102 2.37 -5.29 -9.43
CA VAL A 102 3.11 -5.61 -10.66
C VAL A 102 4.22 -6.59 -10.30
N TRP A 103 4.23 -7.76 -10.92
CA TRP A 103 5.33 -8.72 -10.78
C TRP A 103 6.56 -8.19 -11.52
N LEU A 104 7.70 -8.14 -10.83
CA LEU A 104 8.95 -7.61 -11.37
C LEU A 104 9.94 -8.72 -11.70
N GLY A 105 10.03 -9.75 -10.85
CA GLY A 105 10.99 -10.83 -11.06
C GLY A 105 11.09 -11.83 -9.92
N SER A 106 12.19 -12.58 -9.92
CA SER A 106 12.57 -13.53 -8.88
C SER A 106 14.09 -13.69 -8.78
N GLY A 107 14.62 -13.99 -7.60
CA GLY A 107 16.06 -13.97 -7.31
C GLY A 107 16.35 -13.92 -5.81
N THR A 108 17.41 -13.22 -5.38
CA THR A 108 17.69 -13.04 -3.96
C THR A 108 16.78 -11.96 -3.35
N ILE A 109 16.61 -11.99 -2.02
CA ILE A 109 15.87 -10.95 -1.30
C ILE A 109 16.50 -9.56 -1.53
N GLN A 110 17.82 -9.51 -1.54
CA GLN A 110 18.56 -8.27 -1.79
C GLN A 110 18.29 -7.73 -3.20
N ASP A 111 18.32 -8.59 -4.23
CA ASP A 111 17.98 -8.19 -5.60
C ASP A 111 16.58 -7.55 -5.66
N GLY A 112 15.58 -8.25 -5.10
CA GLY A 112 14.20 -7.79 -5.13
C GLY A 112 13.98 -6.49 -4.37
N VAL A 113 14.58 -6.34 -3.18
CA VAL A 113 14.49 -5.10 -2.41
C VAL A 113 15.14 -3.94 -3.15
N CYS A 114 16.36 -4.13 -3.67
CA CYS A 114 17.07 -3.08 -4.40
C CYS A 114 16.33 -2.69 -5.70
N GLU A 115 15.76 -3.65 -6.43
CA GLU A 115 14.96 -3.38 -7.62
C GLU A 115 13.67 -2.61 -7.28
N ILE A 116 12.95 -3.00 -6.21
CA ILE A 116 11.75 -2.28 -5.76
C ILE A 116 12.08 -0.82 -5.39
N LEU A 117 13.21 -0.60 -4.71
CA LEU A 117 13.66 0.74 -4.29
C LEU A 117 14.35 1.54 -5.39
N GLY A 118 14.72 0.89 -6.52
CA GLY A 118 15.44 1.52 -7.62
C GLY A 118 16.88 1.89 -7.28
N VAL A 119 17.57 1.07 -6.48
CA VAL A 119 18.97 1.26 -6.07
C VAL A 119 19.86 0.10 -6.57
N PRO A 120 21.20 0.27 -6.62
CA PRO A 120 22.11 -0.82 -6.99
C PRO A 120 21.96 -2.06 -6.09
N THR A 121 22.18 -3.25 -6.65
CA THR A 121 22.06 -4.51 -5.90
C THR A 121 22.99 -4.56 -4.69
N GLU A 122 24.20 -4.03 -4.81
CA GLU A 122 25.20 -3.94 -3.73
C GLU A 122 24.91 -2.88 -2.63
N THR A 123 23.76 -2.19 -2.66
CA THR A 123 23.38 -1.24 -1.61
C THR A 123 23.28 -1.95 -0.23
N PRO A 124 23.94 -1.42 0.82
CA PRO A 124 24.01 -2.07 2.13
C PRO A 124 22.73 -1.96 2.95
N PHE A 125 22.50 -2.98 3.78
CA PHE A 125 21.35 -3.13 4.67
C PHE A 125 21.87 -3.08 6.11
N PHE A 126 21.16 -2.37 6.98
CA PHE A 126 21.53 -2.21 8.39
C PHE A 126 20.38 -2.65 9.29
N ASP A 127 20.65 -3.51 10.26
CA ASP A 127 19.66 -3.93 11.25
C ASP A 127 19.12 -2.74 12.04
N VAL A 128 17.80 -2.69 12.17
CA VAL A 128 17.09 -1.71 12.99
C VAL A 128 16.21 -2.43 14.00
N PRO A 129 16.21 -2.01 15.28
CA PRO A 129 15.30 -2.56 16.27
C PRO A 129 13.84 -2.41 15.83
N ILE A 130 13.09 -3.51 15.88
CA ILE A 130 11.72 -3.54 15.38
C ILE A 130 10.77 -2.69 16.23
N GLU A 131 11.12 -2.50 17.50
CA GLU A 131 10.40 -1.66 18.44
C GLU A 131 10.39 -0.20 18.00
N THR A 132 11.46 0.26 17.33
CA THR A 132 11.57 1.61 16.78
C THR A 132 10.51 1.84 15.71
N LEU A 133 10.35 0.91 14.77
CA LEU A 133 9.36 1.02 13.69
C LEU A 133 7.92 0.86 14.20
N ALA A 134 7.70 0.04 15.23
CA ALA A 134 6.39 -0.13 15.84
C ALA A 134 5.92 1.15 16.56
N HIS A 135 6.84 1.91 17.17
CA HIS A 135 6.52 3.19 17.81
C HIS A 135 6.11 4.23 16.77
N GLU A 136 6.89 4.38 15.70
CA GLU A 136 6.59 5.31 14.61
C GLU A 136 5.23 5.02 13.95
N ALA A 137 4.90 3.75 13.72
CA ALA A 137 3.61 3.35 13.17
C ALA A 137 2.43 3.70 14.09
N ARG A 138 2.59 3.53 15.42
CA ARG A 138 1.57 3.92 16.42
C ARG A 138 1.38 5.42 16.47
N ASP A 139 2.46 6.19 16.45
CA ASP A 139 2.42 7.64 16.50
C ASP A 139 1.76 8.21 15.23
N ALA A 140 2.08 7.65 14.07
CA ALA A 140 1.42 8.01 12.80
C ALA A 140 -0.09 7.70 12.82
N ALA A 141 -0.49 6.53 13.33
CA ALA A 141 -1.90 6.16 13.46
C ALA A 141 -2.66 7.05 14.45
N ALA A 142 -2.03 7.41 15.57
CA ALA A 142 -2.59 8.34 16.54
C ALA A 142 -2.78 9.75 15.95
N ALA A 143 -1.79 10.24 15.19
CA ALA A 143 -1.88 11.54 14.50
C ALA A 143 -2.95 11.56 13.40
N ALA A 144 -3.15 10.45 12.70
CA ALA A 144 -4.20 10.31 11.68
C ALA A 144 -5.62 10.30 12.28
N SER A 145 -5.78 9.77 13.50
CA SER A 145 -7.08 9.66 14.18
C SER A 145 -7.59 10.98 14.78
N GLN A 146 -6.76 12.02 14.80
CA GLN A 146 -7.07 13.35 15.36
C GLN A 146 -7.46 14.38 14.29
N LYS A 147 -7.48 14.02 13.01
CA LYS A 147 -7.90 14.88 11.89
C LYS A 147 -9.30 14.53 11.42
#